data_AF-A0A945FI39-F1
#
_entry.id   AF-A0A945FI39-F1
#
_cell.length_a   1.000
_cell.length_b   1.000
_cell.length_c   1.000
_cell.angle_alpha   90.00
_cell.angle_beta   90.00
_cell.angle_gamma   90.00
#
_symmetry.space_group_name_H-M   'P 1'
#
loop_
_entity.id
_entity.type
_entity.pdbx_description
1 polymer ?
#
loop_
_entity_poly.entity_id
_entity_poly.type
_entity_poly.pdbx_seq_one_letter_code
_entity_poly.pdbx_strand_id
1 'polypeptide(L)'
;MADTSDDQQNEFLFMQVVMMFQGMAMQNLGKVMNPVTNQVDRNLDQAKNMIDLLGMLDAKTEGNLNDNEKNLLTHSLYELRMNYVDEIKKADAPAADAAANEDDAVAGEASEPSSEANSEASDTPEQSTEENTGASEEKS
;
A
#
# COMPACT_ATOMS: atom_id res chain seq x y z
N MET A 1 -3.29 21.06 -30.87
CA MET A 1 -3.06 21.79 -29.60
C MET A 1 -3.55 21.01 -28.38
N ALA A 2 -3.88 19.72 -28.50
CA ALA A 2 -4.35 18.89 -27.38
C ALA A 2 -3.20 18.18 -26.64
N ASP A 3 -2.08 17.88 -27.31
CA ASP A 3 -0.97 17.14 -26.69
C ASP A 3 -0.28 17.90 -25.53
N THR A 4 -0.20 19.23 -25.60
CA THR A 4 0.52 20.01 -24.59
C THR A 4 -0.13 19.98 -23.20
N SER A 5 -1.46 19.86 -23.09
CA SER A 5 -2.09 19.78 -21.76
C SER A 5 -1.83 18.46 -21.06
N ASP A 6 -1.80 17.37 -21.83
CA ASP A 6 -1.59 16.04 -21.29
C ASP A 6 -0.14 15.86 -20.85
N ASP A 7 0.82 16.38 -21.63
CA ASP A 7 2.23 16.41 -21.25
C ASP A 7 2.47 17.21 -19.96
N GLN A 8 1.85 18.39 -19.82
CA GLN A 8 1.94 19.19 -18.59
C GLN A 8 1.30 18.50 -17.39
N GLN A 9 0.18 17.81 -17.60
CA GLN A 9 -0.47 17.04 -16.54
C GLN A 9 0.40 15.85 -16.13
N ASN A 10 1.01 15.15 -17.09
CA ASN A 10 1.91 14.04 -16.83
C ASN A 10 3.17 14.50 -16.09
N GLU A 11 3.76 15.64 -16.46
CA GLU A 11 4.88 16.24 -15.73
C GLU A 11 4.51 16.53 -14.27
N PHE A 12 3.34 17.14 -14.04
CA PHE A 12 2.85 17.40 -12.68
C PHE A 12 2.62 16.11 -11.87
N LEU A 13 1.99 15.10 -12.48
CA LEU A 13 1.73 13.81 -11.84
C LEU A 13 3.03 13.08 -11.53
N PHE A 14 4.02 13.12 -12.42
CA PHE A 14 5.34 12.54 -12.19
C PHE A 14 6.02 13.21 -10.99
N MET A 15 6.05 14.55 -10.96
CA MET A 15 6.60 15.29 -9.83
C MET A 15 5.89 14.94 -8.51
N GLN A 16 4.56 14.80 -8.54
CA GLN A 16 3.78 14.40 -7.37
C GLN A 16 4.15 13.00 -6.87
N VAL A 17 4.35 12.03 -7.77
CA VAL A 17 4.79 10.68 -7.41
C VAL A 17 6.17 10.73 -6.74
N VAL A 18 7.14 11.45 -7.33
CA VAL A 18 8.48 11.59 -6.75
C VAL A 18 8.43 12.21 -5.36
N MET A 19 7.66 13.30 -5.19
CA MET A 19 7.49 13.96 -3.90
C MET A 19 6.82 13.04 -2.85
N MET A 20 5.84 12.24 -3.25
CA MET A 20 5.17 11.29 -2.35
C MET A 20 6.15 10.25 -1.82
N PHE A 21 6.92 9.61 -2.70
CA PHE A 21 7.95 8.64 -2.31
C PHE A 21 9.06 9.29 -1.46
N GLN A 22 9.48 10.51 -1.80
CA GLN A 22 10.44 11.27 -0.99
C GLN A 22 9.90 11.53 0.42
N GLY A 23 8.66 11.96 0.55
CA GLY A 23 8.01 12.18 1.85
C GLY A 23 7.94 10.91 2.69
N MET A 24 7.53 9.78 2.08
CA MET A 24 7.49 8.48 2.76
C MET A 24 8.88 8.02 3.20
N ALA A 25 9.90 8.20 2.37
CA ALA A 25 11.27 7.88 2.74
C ALA A 25 11.76 8.74 3.92
N MET A 26 11.52 10.05 3.89
CA MET A 26 11.88 10.98 4.98
C MET A 26 11.17 10.66 6.30
N GLN A 27 9.89 10.26 6.24
CA GLN A 27 9.15 9.79 7.39
C GLN A 27 9.78 8.52 7.98
N ASN A 28 10.09 7.53 7.15
CA ASN A 28 10.72 6.28 7.58
C ASN A 28 12.17 6.46 8.07
N LEU A 29 12.86 7.52 7.62
CA LEU A 29 14.15 7.93 8.18
C LEU A 29 14.03 8.52 9.59
N GLY A 30 12.81 8.75 10.10
CA GLY A 30 12.56 9.39 11.38
C GLY A 30 12.83 10.90 11.37
N LYS A 31 12.90 11.54 10.18
CA LYS A 31 13.09 12.99 10.03
C LYS A 31 11.77 13.76 10.12
N VAL A 32 10.65 13.08 9.88
CA VAL A 32 9.31 13.66 9.89
C VAL A 32 8.42 12.83 10.81
N MET A 33 7.72 13.50 11.73
CA MET A 33 6.72 12.87 12.60
C MET A 33 5.52 12.44 11.76
N ASN A 34 5.06 11.20 11.93
CA ASN A 34 3.85 10.73 11.28
C ASN A 34 2.64 11.48 11.87
N PRO A 35 1.87 12.26 11.08
CA PRO A 35 0.75 13.06 11.59
C PRO A 35 -0.44 12.22 12.06
N VAL A 36 -0.49 10.93 11.69
CA VAL A 36 -1.55 10.00 12.07
C VAL A 36 -1.22 9.31 13.39
N THR A 37 0.01 8.82 13.57
CA THR A 37 0.42 8.10 14.78
C THR A 37 1.02 9.03 15.85
N ASN A 38 1.36 10.27 15.50
CA ASN A 38 2.20 11.18 16.31
C ASN A 38 3.54 10.55 16.76
N GLN A 39 3.95 9.45 16.11
CA GLN A 39 5.20 8.76 16.41
C GLN A 39 6.23 9.02 15.31
N VAL A 40 7.49 9.05 15.72
CA VAL A 40 8.62 9.08 14.80
C VAL A 40 9.04 7.64 14.55
N ASP A 41 8.35 6.99 13.61
CA ASP A 41 8.66 5.61 13.21
C ASP A 41 9.91 5.57 12.34
N ARG A 42 11.05 5.29 12.97
CA ARG A 42 12.34 5.13 12.28
C ARG A 42 12.49 3.70 11.79
N ASN A 43 12.17 3.48 10.52
CA ASN A 43 12.35 2.21 9.83
C ASN A 43 13.30 2.37 8.63
N LEU A 44 14.59 2.11 8.87
CA LEU A 44 15.61 2.23 7.83
C LEU A 44 15.42 1.24 6.68
N ASP A 45 14.84 0.06 6.93
CA ASP A 45 14.55 -0.90 5.86
C ASP A 45 13.49 -0.37 4.89
N GLN A 46 12.39 0.18 5.44
CA GLN A 46 11.36 0.84 4.64
C GLN A 46 11.89 2.07 3.91
N ALA A 47 12.71 2.90 4.57
CA ALA A 47 13.35 4.04 3.92
C ALA A 47 14.21 3.60 2.73
N LYS A 48 14.98 2.52 2.88
CA LYS A 48 15.79 1.94 1.79
C LYS A 48 14.91 1.45 0.65
N ASN A 49 13.82 0.73 0.93
CA ASN A 49 12.90 0.26 -0.10
C ASN A 49 12.35 1.44 -0.94
N MET A 50 12.01 2.56 -0.32
CA MET A 50 11.55 3.75 -1.05
C MET A 50 12.66 4.38 -1.92
N ILE A 51 13.90 4.42 -1.41
CA ILE A 51 15.07 4.90 -2.17
C ILE A 51 15.36 3.99 -3.38
N ASP A 52 15.29 2.67 -3.18
CA ASP A 52 15.51 1.69 -4.23
C ASP A 52 14.41 1.76 -5.29
N LEU A 53 13.15 1.99 -4.89
CA LEU A 53 12.05 2.25 -5.82
C LEU A 53 12.28 3.51 -6.65
N LEU A 54 12.65 4.63 -6.03
CA LEU A 54 13.00 5.86 -6.76
C LEU A 54 14.19 5.65 -7.70
N GLY A 55 15.18 4.86 -7.29
CA GLY A 55 16.34 4.52 -8.12
C GLY A 55 15.97 3.63 -9.31
N MET A 56 15.02 2.72 -9.11
CA MET A 56 14.45 1.92 -10.19
C MET A 56 13.65 2.79 -11.15
N LEU A 57 12.86 3.76 -10.65
CA LEU A 57 12.17 4.74 -11.50
C LEU A 57 13.17 5.47 -12.39
N ASP A 58 14.24 6.04 -11.82
CA ASP A 58 15.29 6.74 -12.58
C ASP A 58 15.87 5.89 -13.72
N ALA A 59 16.20 4.64 -13.43
CA ALA A 59 16.73 3.71 -14.42
C ALA A 59 15.69 3.28 -15.49
N LYS A 60 14.41 3.19 -15.14
CA LYS A 60 13.34 2.76 -16.06
C LYS A 60 12.79 3.91 -16.89
N THR A 61 12.88 5.14 -16.42
CA THR A 61 12.39 6.34 -17.10
C THR A 61 13.51 7.11 -17.80
N GLU A 62 14.75 6.65 -17.74
CA GLU A 62 15.87 7.23 -18.46
C GLU A 62 15.55 7.42 -19.96
N GLY A 63 15.80 8.62 -20.48
CA GLY A 63 15.49 9.00 -21.86
C GLY A 63 14.05 9.44 -22.11
N ASN A 64 13.15 9.27 -21.14
CA ASN A 64 11.77 9.76 -21.19
C ASN A 64 11.52 10.97 -20.29
N LEU A 65 12.50 11.35 -19.45
CA LEU A 65 12.40 12.49 -18.54
C LEU A 65 12.82 13.80 -19.21
N ASN A 66 12.08 14.85 -18.94
CA ASN A 66 12.51 16.22 -19.22
C ASN A 66 13.52 16.72 -18.17
N ASP A 67 14.08 17.92 -18.38
CA ASP A 67 15.11 18.47 -17.50
C ASP A 67 14.60 18.72 -16.07
N ASN A 68 13.36 19.16 -15.90
CA ASN A 68 12.78 19.42 -14.57
C ASN A 68 12.59 18.11 -13.80
N GLU A 69 11.97 17.12 -14.44
CA GLU A 69 11.70 15.79 -13.87
C GLU A 69 12.99 15.08 -13.48
N LYS A 70 14.00 15.11 -14.38
CA LYS A 70 15.30 14.52 -14.14
C LYS A 70 16.01 15.20 -12.96
N ASN A 71 16.00 16.54 -12.91
CA ASN A 71 16.62 17.29 -11.83
C ASN A 71 15.93 16.99 -10.50
N LEU A 72 14.60 16.99 -10.46
CA LEU A 72 13.83 16.64 -9.27
C LEU A 72 14.19 15.25 -8.78
N LEU A 73 14.10 14.23 -9.64
CA LEU A 73 14.36 12.84 -9.25
C LEU A 73 15.80 12.63 -8.78
N THR A 74 16.78 13.19 -9.49
CA THR A 74 18.20 13.09 -9.14
C THR A 74 18.47 13.77 -7.80
N HIS A 75 17.89 14.96 -7.58
CA HIS A 75 18.04 15.70 -6.34
C HIS A 75 17.41 14.96 -5.16
N SER A 76 16.16 14.50 -5.31
CA SER A 76 15.46 13.69 -4.29
C SER A 76 16.26 12.43 -3.95
N LEU A 77 16.77 11.70 -4.94
CA LEU A 77 17.61 10.51 -4.71
C LEU A 77 18.90 10.84 -3.95
N TYR A 78 19.57 11.93 -4.33
CA TYR A 78 20.78 12.37 -3.66
C TYR A 78 20.53 12.71 -2.19
N GLU A 79 19.52 13.53 -1.92
CA GLU A 79 19.14 13.94 -0.56
C GLU A 79 18.78 12.72 0.30
N LEU A 80 17.95 11.81 -0.22
CA LEU A 80 17.52 10.63 0.53
C LEU A 80 18.69 9.69 0.82
N ARG A 81 19.59 9.47 -0.14
CA ARG A 81 20.78 8.62 0.06
C ARG A 81 21.72 9.21 1.11
N MET A 82 21.95 10.52 1.09
CA MET A 82 22.76 11.19 2.12
C MET A 82 22.13 11.04 3.50
N ASN A 83 20.84 11.36 3.63
CA ASN A 83 20.14 11.21 4.90
C ASN A 83 20.12 9.76 5.39
N TYR A 84 19.94 8.79 4.48
CA TYR A 84 19.97 7.37 4.82
C TYR A 84 21.32 6.92 5.35
N VAL A 85 22.42 7.31 4.70
CA VAL A 85 23.78 6.99 5.16
C VAL A 85 24.07 7.61 6.53
N ASP A 86 23.65 8.86 6.74
CA ASP A 86 23.83 9.54 8.01
C ASP A 86 23.02 8.88 9.13
N GLU A 87 21.79 8.46 8.84
CA GLU A 87 20.97 7.73 9.81
C GLU A 87 21.50 6.32 10.08
N ILE A 88 22.01 5.59 9.08
CA ILE A 88 22.68 4.30 9.33
C ILE A 88 23.83 4.47 10.33
N LYS A 89 24.72 5.44 10.10
CA LYS A 89 25.85 5.72 11.01
C LYS A 89 25.40 6.06 12.44
N LYS A 90 24.22 6.68 12.58
CA LYS A 90 23.63 7.02 13.88
C LYS A 90 22.96 5.82 14.55
N ALA A 91 22.45 4.85 13.79
CA ALA A 91 21.84 3.64 14.32
C ALA A 91 22.83 2.71 15.05
N ASP A 92 24.13 2.85 14.78
CA ASP A 92 25.20 2.16 15.51
C ASP A 92 25.45 2.72 16.93
N ALA A 93 24.74 3.79 17.34
CA ALA A 93 24.68 4.26 18.72
C ALA A 93 23.39 3.73 19.39
N PRO A 94 23.45 3.25 20.65
CA PRO A 94 22.33 2.52 21.26
C PRO A 94 21.11 3.43 21.38
N ALA A 95 20.04 3.05 20.68
CA ALA A 95 18.73 3.67 20.78
C ALA A 95 18.18 3.45 22.20
N ALA A 96 18.13 4.52 23.00
CA ALA A 96 17.41 4.54 24.25
C ALA A 96 15.91 4.67 23.97
N ASP A 97 15.14 3.67 24.44
CA ASP A 97 13.74 3.67 24.91
C ASP A 97 12.66 4.40 24.08
N ALA A 98 11.42 3.95 23.88
CA ALA A 98 10.58 2.86 24.41
C ALA A 98 9.29 2.92 23.55
N ALA A 99 8.80 1.82 22.97
CA ALA A 99 7.80 0.87 23.50
C ALA A 99 6.32 1.31 23.43
N ALA A 100 5.49 0.33 23.04
CA ALA A 100 4.04 0.17 23.29
C ALA A 100 3.06 0.98 22.40
N ASN A 101 2.00 0.43 21.80
CA ASN A 101 1.39 -0.91 21.70
C ASN A 101 0.42 -0.86 20.51
N GLU A 102 0.25 -1.94 19.75
CA GLU A 102 -1.10 -2.36 19.35
C GLU A 102 -1.22 -3.87 19.61
N ASP A 103 -1.98 -4.14 20.66
CA ASP A 103 -2.50 -5.42 21.08
C ASP A 103 -3.86 -5.53 20.39
N ASP A 104 -4.02 -6.44 19.42
CA ASP A 104 -5.30 -7.13 19.21
C ASP A 104 -5.09 -8.49 18.53
N ALA A 105 -5.71 -9.49 19.17
CA ALA A 105 -6.01 -10.85 18.71
C ALA A 105 -4.90 -11.91 18.69
N VAL A 106 -4.62 -12.48 19.88
CA VAL A 106 -4.40 -13.93 20.03
C VAL A 106 -5.57 -14.56 20.79
N ALA A 107 -6.26 -15.49 20.14
CA ALA A 107 -6.89 -16.71 20.68
C ALA A 107 -7.66 -17.36 19.51
N GLY A 108 -7.41 -18.58 19.05
CA GLY A 108 -6.54 -19.67 19.50
C GLY A 108 -6.92 -20.90 18.66
N GLU A 109 -5.92 -21.77 18.42
CA GLU A 109 -6.01 -23.23 18.29
C GLU A 109 -7.23 -23.88 17.58
N ALA A 110 -7.11 -24.80 16.63
CA ALA A 110 -6.03 -25.73 16.32
C ALA A 110 -6.27 -26.41 14.95
N SER A 111 -5.17 -26.70 14.26
CA SER A 111 -4.81 -27.97 13.61
C SER A 111 -5.92 -28.84 12.95
N GLU A 112 -5.87 -28.93 11.62
CA GLU A 112 -6.31 -30.06 10.77
C GLU A 112 -5.81 -31.44 11.31
N PRO A 113 -6.40 -32.64 10.96
CA PRO A 113 -6.67 -33.06 9.57
C PRO A 113 -7.78 -34.13 9.28
N SER A 114 -8.01 -34.33 7.97
CA SER A 114 -8.41 -35.56 7.24
C SER A 114 -9.67 -36.35 7.61
N SER A 115 -10.52 -36.66 6.60
CA SER A 115 -10.80 -38.03 6.12
C SER A 115 -12.06 -38.11 5.24
N GLU A 116 -12.00 -39.00 4.25
CA GLU A 116 -12.93 -39.32 3.17
C GLU A 116 -14.30 -39.95 3.58
N ALA A 117 -15.18 -39.96 2.57
CA ALA A 117 -16.07 -41.06 2.15
C ALA A 117 -17.53 -41.17 2.68
N ASN A 118 -18.44 -40.81 1.76
CA ASN A 118 -19.45 -41.66 1.08
C ASN A 118 -20.70 -42.24 1.81
N SER A 119 -21.80 -42.19 1.03
CA SER A 119 -23.08 -42.92 1.10
C SER A 119 -24.03 -42.53 2.25
N GLU A 120 -25.36 -42.50 2.10
CA GLU A 120 -26.22 -43.22 1.17
C GLU A 120 -27.60 -42.51 1.06
N ALA A 121 -28.34 -42.94 0.04
CA ALA A 121 -29.53 -42.35 -0.54
C ALA A 121 -30.83 -42.44 0.28
N SER A 122 -31.83 -41.66 -0.16
CA SER A 122 -33.30 -41.90 -0.18
C SER A 122 -33.97 -40.52 -0.15
N ASP A 123 -34.98 -40.14 -0.93
CA ASP A 123 -35.87 -40.78 -1.89
C ASP A 123 -36.59 -39.61 -2.60
N THR A 124 -37.04 -39.76 -3.83
CA THR A 124 -37.92 -38.84 -4.58
C THR A 124 -38.92 -39.78 -5.24
N PRO A 125 -40.26 -39.55 -5.32
CA PRO A 125 -40.95 -38.28 -5.66
C PRO A 125 -42.34 -38.08 -4.97
N GLU A 126 -43.02 -36.94 -5.19
CA GLU A 126 -44.39 -36.93 -5.76
C GLU A 126 -44.95 -35.52 -5.98
N GLN A 127 -45.55 -35.34 -7.15
CA GLN A 127 -46.30 -34.16 -7.60
C GLN A 127 -47.63 -34.02 -6.86
N SER A 128 -48.09 -32.80 -6.66
CA SER A 128 -49.53 -32.47 -6.67
C SER A 128 -49.73 -31.05 -7.20
N THR A 129 -50.34 -30.99 -8.37
CA THR A 129 -50.92 -29.82 -9.04
C THR A 129 -52.22 -29.38 -8.36
N GLU A 130 -52.51 -28.07 -8.35
CA GLU A 130 -53.83 -27.41 -8.56
C GLU A 130 -53.66 -25.91 -8.20
N GLU A 131 -53.59 -25.00 -9.16
CA GLU A 131 -54.73 -24.19 -9.65
C GLU A 131 -55.68 -23.75 -8.52
N ASN A 132 -55.75 -22.44 -8.21
CA ASN A 132 -56.89 -21.62 -8.66
C ASN A 132 -56.78 -20.14 -8.21
N THR A 133 -57.24 -19.30 -9.14
CA THR A 133 -57.54 -17.86 -9.22
C THR A 133 -57.94 -17.04 -7.98
N GLY A 134 -57.68 -15.72 -8.09
CA GLY A 134 -58.41 -14.64 -7.41
C GLY A 134 -57.49 -13.44 -7.14
N ALA A 135 -57.29 -12.48 -8.04
CA ALA A 135 -58.17 -11.36 -8.44
C ALA A 135 -58.36 -10.25 -7.37
N SER A 136 -58.26 -9.01 -7.87
CA SER A 136 -58.65 -7.71 -7.31
C SER A 136 -57.67 -7.05 -6.33
N GLU A 137 -56.99 -5.97 -6.76
CA GLU A 137 -57.41 -4.54 -6.63
C GLU A 137 -56.90 -3.98 -5.30
N GLU A 138 -56.54 -2.71 -5.09
CA GLU A 138 -56.33 -1.46 -5.81
C GLU A 138 -55.90 -0.50 -4.67
N LYS A 139 -55.32 0.66 -5.01
CA LYS A 139 -55.22 1.87 -4.16
C LYS A 139 -54.19 1.82 -3.02
N SER A 140 -53.42 2.87 -2.76
CA SER A 140 -53.42 4.24 -3.30
C SER A 140 -52.09 4.91 -3.00
#